data_AF-A0A4R5LX93-F1
#
_entry.id   AF-A0A4R5LX93-F1
#
_cell.length_a   1.000
_cell.length_b   1.000
_cell.length_c   1.000
_cell.angle_alpha   90.00
_cell.angle_beta   90.00
_cell.angle_gamma   90.00
#
_symmetry.space_group_name_H-M   'P 1'
#
loop_
_entity.id
_entity.type
_entity.pdbx_description
1 polymer ?
#
loop_
_entity_poly.entity_id
_entity_poly.type
_entity_poly.pdbx_seq_one_letter_code
_entity_poly.pdbx_strand_id
1 'polypeptide(L)' 'VLSGLMNKQIAAEIHLSEITVKIHRAQIMKKMGVRSVAELALKAASLGIRPAR' A
#
# COMPACT_ATOMS: atom_id res chain seq x y z
N VAL A 1 -3.73 0.94 0.07
CA VAL A 1 -2.42 0.95 -0.66
C VAL A 1 -2.56 0.44 -2.09
N LEU A 2 -3.16 -0.73 -2.32
CA LEU A 2 -3.25 -1.32 -3.67
C LEU A 2 -4.31 -0.67 -4.57
N SER A 3 -5.27 0.06 -4.01
CA SER A 3 -6.35 0.74 -4.74
C SER A 3 -5.91 2.04 -5.44
N GLY A 4 -4.61 2.29 -5.61
CA GLY A 4 -4.09 3.49 -6.30
C GLY A 4 -4.18 4.81 -5.50
N LEU A 5 -4.74 4.79 -4.30
CA LEU A 5 -4.90 5.98 -3.46
C LEU A 5 -3.55 6.57 -3.01
N MET A 6 -3.49 7.90 -2.97
CA MET A 6 -2.41 8.66 -2.35
C MET A 6 -2.38 8.42 -0.83
N ASN A 7 -1.21 8.55 -0.21
CA ASN A 7 -1.07 8.37 1.25
C ASN A 7 -2.00 9.28 2.05
N LYS A 8 -2.18 10.52 1.59
CA LYS A 8 -3.09 11.50 2.20
C LYS A 8 -4.56 11.05 2.13
N GLN A 9 -4.98 10.43 1.03
CA GLN A 9 -6.34 9.92 0.87
C GLN A 9 -6.59 8.72 1.79
N ILE A 10 -5.65 7.76 1.82
CA ILE A 10 -5.72 6.61 2.71
C ILE A 10 -5.80 7.06 4.18
N ALA A 11 -4.94 8.01 4.56
CA ALA A 11 -4.88 8.57 5.91
C ALA A 11 -6.23 9.20 6.31
N ALA A 12 -6.86 9.96 5.41
CA ALA A 12 -8.18 10.54 5.64
C ALA A 12 -9.28 9.48 5.78
N GLU A 13 -9.25 8.42 4.99
CA GLU A 13 -10.25 7.34 5.00
C GLU A 13 -10.22 6.51 6.29
N ILE A 14 -9.04 6.30 6.88
CA ILE A 14 -8.86 5.45 8.07
C ILE A 14 -8.55 6.25 9.35
N HIS A 15 -8.72 7.57 9.33
CA HIS A 15 -8.46 8.48 10.45
C HIS A 15 -7.06 8.32 11.08
N LEU A 16 -6.04 8.16 10.24
CA LEU A 16 -4.64 8.10 10.66
C LEU A 16 -3.84 9.27 10.09
N SER A 17 -2.64 9.47 10.60
CA SER A 17 -1.71 10.44 10.02
C SER A 17 -1.10 9.93 8.70
N GLU A 18 -0.80 10.83 7.77
CA GLU A 18 -0.13 10.48 6.51
C GLU A 18 1.24 9.79 6.76
N ILE A 19 1.97 10.21 7.80
CA ILE A 19 3.27 9.62 8.14
C ILE A 19 3.11 8.17 8.61
N THR A 20 2.04 7.84 9.34
CA THR A 20 1.71 6.46 9.72
C THR A 20 1.52 5.58 8.48
N VAL A 21 0.77 6.07 7.49
CA VAL A 21 0.58 5.34 6.21
C VAL A 21 1.90 5.14 5.46
N LYS A 22 2.78 6.15 5.44
CA LYS A 22 4.12 6.04 4.83
C LYS A 22 4.97 4.96 5.50
N ILE A 23 4.98 4.90 6.83
CA ILE A 23 5.72 3.88 7.60
C ILE A 23 5.23 2.48 7.22
N HIS A 24 3.91 2.26 7.23
CA HIS A 24 3.34 0.97 6.86
C HIS A 24 3.67 0.57 5.42
N ARG A 25 3.64 1.52 4.46
CA ARG A 25 4.04 1.25 3.07
C ARG A 25 5.48 0.80 2.97
N ALA A 26 6.40 1.51 3.62
CA ALA A 26 7.81 1.14 3.63
C ALA A 26 8.02 -0.27 4.23
N GLN A 27 7.32 -0.59 5.33
CA GLN A 27 7.36 -1.91 5.95
C GLN A 27 6.83 -3.02 5.02
N ILE A 28 5.69 -2.79 4.35
CA ILE A 28 5.11 -3.75 3.42
C ILE A 28 6.04 -3.97 2.23
N MET A 29 6.57 -2.90 1.63
CA MET A 29 7.51 -2.98 0.52
C MET A 29 8.79 -3.73 0.90
N LYS A 30 9.33 -3.46 2.10
CA LYS A 30 10.48 -4.22 2.66
C LYS A 30 10.16 -5.70 2.83
N LYS A 31 9.01 -6.04 3.44
CA LYS A 31 8.58 -7.44 3.66
C LYS A 31 8.34 -8.18 2.33
N MET A 32 7.86 -7.47 1.32
CA MET A 32 7.58 -8.02 0.00
C MET A 32 8.79 -8.03 -0.92
N GLY A 33 9.91 -7.40 -0.53
CA GLY A 33 11.13 -7.31 -1.32
C GLY A 33 10.97 -6.50 -2.61
N VAL A 34 10.16 -5.44 -2.58
CA VAL A 34 9.82 -4.61 -3.76
C VAL A 34 10.22 -3.16 -3.55
N ARG A 35 10.49 -2.43 -4.64
CA ARG A 35 10.97 -1.03 -4.58
C ARG A 35 9.90 -0.01 -4.94
N SER A 36 8.76 -0.44 -5.47
CA SER A 36 7.66 0.43 -5.83
C SER A 36 6.30 -0.17 -5.43
N VAL A 37 5.28 0.69 -5.36
CA VAL A 37 3.91 0.23 -5.10
C VAL A 37 3.28 -0.43 -6.32
N ALA A 38 3.77 -0.12 -7.52
CA ALA A 38 3.40 -0.84 -8.73
C ALA A 38 3.88 -2.31 -8.66
N GLU A 39 5.14 -2.55 -8.31
CA GLU A 39 5.66 -3.91 -8.06
C GLU A 39 4.90 -4.62 -6.94
N LEU A 40 4.58 -3.90 -5.85
CA LEU A 40 3.78 -4.45 -4.77
C LEU A 40 2.39 -4.90 -5.25
N ALA A 41 1.75 -4.13 -6.13
CA ALA A 41 0.44 -4.47 -6.70
C ALA A 41 0.51 -5.69 -7.62
N LEU A 42 1.55 -5.78 -8.46
CA LEU A 42 1.77 -6.97 -9.30
C LEU A 42 2.01 -8.22 -8.47
N LYS A 43 2.84 -8.13 -7.42
CA LYS A 43 3.13 -9.26 -6.54
C LYS A 43 1.94 -9.66 -5.67
N ALA A 44 1.12 -8.70 -5.25
CA ALA A 44 -0.14 -8.99 -4.57
C ALA A 44 -1.13 -9.70 -5.52
N ALA A 45 -1.24 -9.26 -6.77
CA ALA A 45 -2.09 -9.88 -7.78
C ALA A 45 -1.66 -11.33 -8.09
N SER A 46 -0.36 -11.61 -8.17
CA SER A 46 0.14 -13.00 -8.36
C SER A 46 -0.18 -13.92 -7.17
N LEU A 47 -0.48 -13.36 -6.00
CA LEU A 47 -0.92 -14.08 -4.81
C LEU A 47 -2.45 -14.13 -4.68
N GLY A 48 -3.20 -13.65 -5.68
CA GLY A 48 -4.66 -13.57 -5.64
C GLY A 48 -5.22 -12.45 -4.74
N ILE A 49 -4.36 -11.59 -4.18
CA ILE A 49 -4.75 -10.47 -3.33
C ILE A 49 -5.17 -9.31 -4.23
N ARG A 50 -6.46 -8.96 -4.18
CA ARG A 50 -7.04 -7.84 -4.94
C ARG A 50 -7.44 -6.70 -3.99
N PRO A 51 -7.31 -5.43 -4.41
CA PRO A 51 -7.84 -4.33 -3.62
C PRO A 51 -9.36 -4.49 -3.43
N ALA A 52 -9.85 -4.15 -2.24
CA ALA A 52 -11.29 -3.99 -2.02
C ALA A 52 -11.79 -2.90 -2.97
N ARG A 53 -12.91 -3.19 -3.65
CA ARG A 53 -13.52 -2.33 -4.65
C ARG A 53 -14.34 -1.24 -3.98
#